data_AF-A0A1J5NCW3-F1
#
_entry.id   AF-A0A1J5NCW3-F1
#
_cell.length_a   1.000
_cell.length_b   1.000
_cell.length_c   1.000
_cell.angle_alpha   90.00
_cell.angle_beta   90.00
_cell.angle_gamma   90.00
#
_symmetry.space_group_name_H-M   'P 1'
#
loop_
_entity.id
_entity.type
_entity.pdbx_description
1 polymer ?
#
loop_
_entity_poly.entity_id
_entity_poly.type
_entity_poly.pdbx_seq_one_letter_code
_entity_poly.pdbx_strand_id
1 'polypeptide(L)' 'MFEVVIEDNGREYVAFTAEDKREAELLLQRHVRSLTDGLAYIREAKSEAKKK' A
#
# COMPACT_ATOMS: atom_id res chain seq x y z
N MET A 1 6.13 9.35 0.86
CA MET A 1 4.76 8.97 0.48
C MET A 1 4.54 7.54 0.95
N PHE A 2 3.34 7.15 1.34
CA PHE A 2 3.00 5.80 1.78
C PHE A 2 2.21 5.09 0.70
N GLU A 3 2.54 3.83 0.43
CA GLU A 3 1.85 3.01 -0.55
C GLU A 3 1.24 1.80 0.17
N VAL A 4 -0.02 1.53 -0.12
CA VAL A 4 -0.70 0.29 0.26
C VAL A 4 -0.51 -0.69 -0.89
N VAL A 5 0.27 -1.72 -0.64
CA VAL A 5 0.55 -2.80 -1.59
C VAL A 5 -0.32 -3.98 -1.25
N ILE A 6 -0.90 -4.60 -2.27
CA ILE A 6 -1.62 -5.86 -2.16
C ILE A 6 -0.80 -6.91 -2.90
N GLU A 7 -0.46 -7.98 -2.21
CA GLU A 7 0.06 -9.21 -2.79
C GLU A 7 -1.08 -10.21 -2.95
N ASP A 8 -1.43 -10.53 -4.19
CA ASP A 8 -2.38 -11.59 -4.52
C ASP A 8 -1.70 -12.62 -5.43
N ASN A 9 -1.71 -13.90 -5.03
CA ASN A 9 -1.17 -15.01 -5.83
C ASN A 9 0.26 -14.77 -6.37
N GLY A 10 1.14 -14.16 -5.58
CA GLY A 10 2.52 -13.85 -5.96
C GLY A 10 2.67 -12.66 -6.91
N ARG A 11 1.60 -11.88 -7.13
CA ARG A 11 1.63 -10.60 -7.84
C ARG A 11 1.40 -9.47 -6.84
N GLU A 12 2.37 -8.58 -6.77
CA GLU A 12 2.29 -7.38 -5.96
C GLU A 12 1.86 -6.19 -6.83
N TYR A 13 0.87 -5.43 -6.36
CA TYR A 13 0.48 -4.17 -7.00
C TYR A 13 0.16 -3.10 -5.96
N VAL A 14 0.43 -1.84 -6.33
CA VAL A 14 0.09 -0.68 -5.51
C VAL A 14 -1.39 -0.40 -5.69
N ALA A 15 -2.17 -0.59 -4.63
CA ALA A 15 -3.60 -0.39 -4.64
C ALA A 15 -3.99 1.05 -4.30
N PHE A 16 -3.25 1.65 -3.36
CA PHE A 16 -3.47 3.02 -2.92
C PHE A 16 -2.16 3.71 -2.58
N THR A 17 -2.13 5.02 -2.75
CA THR A 17 -1.02 5.88 -2.33
C THR A 17 -1.57 7.01 -1.47
N ALA A 18 -0.95 7.28 -0.33
CA ALA A 18 -1.32 8.34 0.59
C ALA A 18 -0.09 9.16 0.99
N GLU A 19 -0.28 10.45 1.27
CA GLU A 19 0.80 11.30 1.76
C GLU A 19 1.07 11.10 3.25
N ASP A 20 0.01 10.79 4.01
CA ASP A 20 0.07 10.55 5.45
C ASP A 20 -0.04 9.04 5.80
N LYS A 21 0.67 8.64 6.85
CA LYS A 21 0.69 7.25 7.32
C LYS A 21 -0.67 6.78 7.81
N ARG A 22 -1.41 7.66 8.53
CA ARG A 22 -2.71 7.33 9.11
C ARG A 22 -3.74 7.08 8.02
N GLU A 23 -3.67 7.83 6.92
CA GLU A 23 -4.51 7.57 5.75
C GLU A 23 -4.20 6.21 5.12
N ALA A 24 -2.92 5.86 4.95
CA ALA A 24 -2.52 4.54 4.47
C ALA A 24 -3.01 3.40 5.39
N GLU A 25 -2.92 3.58 6.72
CA GLU A 25 -3.43 2.62 7.71
C GLU A 25 -4.95 2.46 7.64
N LEU A 26 -5.68 3.55 7.42
CA LEU A 26 -7.14 3.51 7.29
C LEU A 26 -7.57 2.79 6.00
N LEU A 27 -6.85 3.01 4.90
CA LEU A 27 -7.06 2.30 3.63
C LEU A 27 -6.71 0.81 3.74
N LEU A 28 -5.62 0.49 4.44
CA LEU A 28 -5.25 -0.89 4.75
C LEU A 28 -6.34 -1.60 5.56
N GLN A 29 -6.82 -0.99 6.65
CA GLN A 29 -7.88 -1.58 7.47
C GLN A 29 -9.19 -1.75 6.68
N ARG A 30 -9.53 -0.79 5.81
CA ARG A 30 -10.69 -0.91 4.93
C ARG A 30 -10.54 -2.11 3.99
N HIS A 31 -9.35 -2.30 3.42
CA HIS A 31 -9.07 -3.41 2.52
C HIS A 31 -9.14 -4.77 3.21
N VAL A 32 -8.49 -4.91 4.38
CA VAL A 32 -8.54 -6.15 5.21
C VAL A 32 -9.98 -6.51 5.59
N ARG A 33 -10.81 -5.51 5.92
CA ARG A 33 -12.23 -5.73 6.28
C ARG A 33 -13.11 -6.08 5.09
N SER A 34 -12.70 -5.76 3.86
CA SER A 34 -13.46 -6.07 2.65
C SER A 34 -13.31 -7.52 2.17
N LEU A 35 -12.56 -8.39 2.89
CA LEU A 35 -12.33 -9.79 2.52
C LEU A 35 -11.78 -9.98 1.10
N THR A 36 -11.11 -8.97 0.55
CA THR A 36 -10.42 -9.09 -0.73
C THR A 36 -9.20 -9.98 -0.51
N ASP A 37 -9.15 -11.13 -1.19
CA ASP A 37 -8.01 -12.05 -1.20
C ASP A 37 -6.69 -11.30 -1.42
N GLY A 38 -5.69 -11.63 -0.59
CA GLY A 38 -4.34 -11.08 -0.66
C GLY A 38 -3.77 -10.57 0.66
N LEU A 39 -2.45 -10.51 0.76
CA LEU A 39 -1.73 -9.87 1.85
C LEU A 39 -1.57 -8.38 1.53
N ALA A 40 -2.17 -7.52 2.35
CA ALA A 40 -1.99 -6.08 2.22
C ALA A 40 -0.99 -5.56 3.26
N TYR A 41 -0.07 -4.71 2.83
CA TYR A 41 0.89 -4.06 3.72
C TYR A 41 1.23 -2.64 3.25
N ILE A 42 1.69 -1.81 4.18
CA ILE A 42 2.10 -0.44 3.88
C ILE A 42 3.61 -0.42 3.68
N ARG A 43 4.05 0.17 2.57
CA ARG A 43 5.46 0.49 2.35
C ARG A 43 5.65 2.00 2.28
N GLU A 44 6.76 2.47 2.83
CA GLU A 44 7.21 3.84 2.61
C GLU A 44 7.83 3.92 1.22
N ALA A 45 7.12 4.55 0.28
CA ALA A 45 7.75 5.07 -0.91
C ALA A 45 8.71 6.16 -0.45
N LYS A 46 9.98 5.77 -0.28
CA LYS A 46 11.08 6.72 -0.45
C LYS A 46 10.87 7.25 -1.85
N SER A 47 10.45 8.51 -1.98
CA SER A 47 10.62 9.23 -3.24
C SER A 47 12.05 8.95 -3.63
N GLU A 48 12.27 8.10 -4.62
CA GLU A 48 13.60 7.91 -5.16
C GLU A 48 14.00 9.31 -5.56
N ALA A 49 14.97 9.84 -4.82
CA ALA A 49 15.71 11.00 -5.20
C ALA A 49 16.30 10.63 -6.55
N LYS A 50 15.57 11.00 -7.61
CA LYS A 50 16.01 11.34 -8.95
C LYS A 50 17.49 11.00 -9.13
N LYS A 51 17.83 9.73 -9.34
CA LYS A 51 19.18 9.38 -9.77
C LYS A 51 19.24 9.65 -11.27
N LYS A 52 19.75 10.86 -11.50
CA LYS A 52 20.20 11.51 -12.71
C LYS A 52 20.86 10.57 -13.72
#